data_AF-A0A7S0JTE0-F1
#
_entry.id   AF-A0A7S0JTE0-F1
#
_cell.length_a   1.000
_cell.length_b   1.000
_cell.length_c   1.000
_cell.angle_alpha   90.00
_cell.angle_beta   90.00
_cell.angle_gamma   90.00
#
_symmetry.space_group_name_H-M   'P 1'
#
loop_
_entity.id
_entity.type
_entity.pdbx_description
1 polymer ?
#
loop_
_entity_poly.entity_id
_entity_poly.type
_entity_poly.pdbx_seq_one_letter_code
_entity_poly.pdbx_strand_id
1 'polypeptide(L)'
;GLGCRTFVDEVYSAGALPEVAGGGSVALRVVPYQLTSEVDRLRELLSRVRPEEREYDVAFVGFQHWVRSISLNHLIAQGYTFVDATADPSKRDELIASARVLINPHRGHDNFVFESLRCDRWIAAGHIVVSEPSWGDDTNDLRGAYVTSPEPTPHSLVATVVRVLSDLEGTRARLSAALSERLESVRASRGAALASWLADD
;
A
#
# COMPACT_ATOMS: atom_id res chain seq x y z
N GLY A 1 -7.70 48.80 -20.23
CA GLY A 1 -8.71 47.87 -19.70
C GLY A 1 -8.78 46.67 -20.63
N LEU A 2 -8.31 45.52 -20.17
CA LEU A 2 -8.41 44.25 -20.87
C LEU A 2 -8.80 43.19 -19.82
N GLY A 3 -10.00 42.67 -19.96
CA GLY A 3 -10.65 41.76 -19.02
C GLY A 3 -10.13 40.34 -19.16
N CYS A 4 -9.79 39.75 -18.02
CA CYS A 4 -9.54 38.34 -17.82
C CYS A 4 -10.88 37.59 -17.97
N ARG A 5 -10.97 36.65 -18.92
CA ARG A 5 -12.08 35.69 -19.01
C ARG A 5 -11.58 34.31 -18.54
N THR A 6 -12.38 33.77 -17.64
CA THR A 6 -12.33 32.53 -16.89
C THR A 6 -12.11 31.27 -17.72
N PHE A 7 -11.20 30.41 -17.25
CA PHE A 7 -10.88 29.07 -17.75
C PHE A 7 -11.76 28.02 -17.05
N VAL A 8 -13.08 28.19 -17.11
CA VAL A 8 -14.06 27.26 -16.54
C VAL A 8 -15.19 27.20 -17.55
N ASP A 9 -15.12 26.28 -18.52
CA ASP A 9 -16.27 25.78 -19.32
C ASP A 9 -15.90 24.74 -20.40
N GLU A 10 -14.90 23.89 -20.19
CA GLU A 10 -14.66 22.74 -21.09
C GLU A 10 -14.46 21.44 -20.31
N VAL A 11 -15.46 21.07 -19.52
CA VAL A 11 -15.65 19.68 -19.06
C VAL A 11 -17.09 19.32 -19.34
N TYR A 12 -17.44 19.05 -20.60
CA TYR A 12 -18.57 18.19 -21.00
C TYR A 12 -18.52 17.99 -22.52
N SER A 13 -17.79 16.97 -22.96
CA SER A 13 -18.16 16.21 -24.15
C SER A 13 -17.58 14.82 -24.02
N ALA A 14 -18.50 13.86 -23.90
CA ALA A 14 -18.23 12.44 -23.95
C ALA A 14 -17.55 12.10 -25.29
N GLY A 15 -16.25 11.83 -25.23
CA GLY A 15 -15.50 11.18 -26.29
C GLY A 15 -15.14 9.78 -25.81
N ALA A 16 -15.56 8.77 -26.56
CA ALA A 16 -15.27 7.36 -26.28
C ALA A 16 -13.79 7.14 -25.95
N LEU A 17 -13.52 6.30 -24.94
CA LEU A 17 -12.21 5.72 -24.74
C LEU A 17 -11.76 5.06 -26.04
N PRO A 18 -10.51 5.25 -26.49
CA PRO A 18 -10.07 4.66 -27.75
C PRO A 18 -10.15 3.13 -27.63
N GLU A 19 -10.91 2.51 -28.54
CA GLU A 19 -10.84 1.09 -28.79
C GLU A 19 -9.38 0.74 -29.12
N VAL A 20 -8.77 -0.11 -28.29
CA VAL A 20 -7.46 -0.68 -28.58
C VAL A 20 -7.65 -1.76 -29.64
N ALA A 21 -7.79 -1.32 -30.89
CA ALA A 21 -7.73 -2.17 -32.06
C ALA A 21 -6.27 -2.48 -32.37
N GLY A 22 -5.87 -3.74 -32.20
CA GLY A 22 -4.60 -4.26 -32.72
C GLY A 22 -3.84 -5.08 -31.70
N GLY A 23 -3.62 -6.36 -32.00
CA GLY A 23 -2.73 -7.27 -31.28
C GLY A 23 -1.26 -6.89 -31.42
N GLY A 24 -0.90 -5.72 -30.87
CA GLY A 24 0.46 -5.33 -30.59
C GLY A 24 0.74 -5.57 -29.12
N SER A 25 1.81 -6.31 -28.85
CA SER A 25 2.41 -6.55 -27.53
C SER A 25 2.07 -5.44 -26.54
N VAL A 26 1.20 -5.73 -25.57
CA VAL A 26 1.10 -4.93 -24.35
C VAL A 26 2.42 -5.16 -23.65
N ALA A 27 3.43 -4.38 -24.04
CA ALA A 27 4.67 -4.30 -23.32
C ALA A 27 4.30 -3.81 -21.92
N LEU A 28 4.06 -4.77 -21.02
CA LEU A 28 3.97 -4.55 -19.60
C LEU A 28 5.27 -3.83 -19.27
N ARG A 29 5.21 -2.50 -19.11
CA ARG A 29 6.33 -1.72 -18.61
C ARG A 29 6.52 -2.19 -17.19
N VAL A 30 7.35 -3.22 -17.03
CA VAL A 30 7.75 -3.76 -15.74
C VAL A 30 8.39 -2.60 -14.99
N VAL A 31 7.68 -2.02 -14.03
CA VAL A 31 8.26 -1.07 -13.10
C VAL A 31 9.06 -1.91 -12.10
N PRO A 32 10.41 -1.90 -12.12
CA PRO A 32 11.23 -2.84 -11.38
C PRO A 32 11.31 -2.53 -9.88
N TYR A 33 10.41 -1.71 -9.35
CA TYR A 33 10.52 -1.13 -8.01
C TYR A 33 10.34 -2.15 -6.86
N GLN A 34 9.86 -3.36 -7.13
CA GLN A 34 9.29 -4.19 -6.06
C GLN A 34 10.23 -5.20 -5.38
N LEU A 35 11.49 -5.37 -5.79
CA LEU A 35 12.39 -6.40 -5.21
C LEU A 35 13.86 -5.96 -5.21
N THR A 36 14.17 -4.90 -4.47
CA THR A 36 15.50 -4.28 -4.39
C THR A 36 16.18 -4.58 -3.06
N SER A 37 17.45 -4.16 -2.93
CA SER A 37 18.21 -4.17 -1.65
C SER A 37 17.51 -3.40 -0.52
N GLU A 38 16.55 -2.51 -0.84
CA GLU A 38 15.70 -1.86 0.14
C GLU A 38 14.83 -2.87 0.90
N VAL A 39 14.19 -3.80 0.19
CA VAL A 39 13.31 -4.82 0.79
C VAL A 39 14.09 -5.73 1.73
N ASP A 40 15.32 -6.09 1.38
CA ASP A 40 16.17 -6.94 2.22
C ASP A 40 16.57 -6.21 3.51
N ARG A 41 16.93 -4.92 3.43
CA ARG A 41 17.17 -4.09 4.62
C ARG A 41 15.93 -3.98 5.50
N LEU A 42 14.74 -3.79 4.92
CA LEU A 42 13.49 -3.73 5.68
C LEU A 42 13.19 -5.08 6.35
N ARG A 43 13.42 -6.20 5.66
CA ARG A 43 13.25 -7.54 6.23
C ARG A 43 14.20 -7.77 7.40
N GLU A 44 15.45 -7.34 7.28
CA GLU A 44 16.41 -7.39 8.38
C GLU A 44 15.90 -6.59 9.58
N LEU A 45 15.45 -5.34 9.38
CA LEU A 45 14.88 -4.50 10.44
C LEU A 45 13.70 -5.19 11.15
N LEU A 46 12.76 -5.74 10.37
CA LEU A 46 11.57 -6.42 10.90
C LEU A 46 11.89 -7.71 11.65
N SER A 47 13.02 -8.35 11.37
CA SER A 47 13.46 -9.60 12.01
C SER A 47 14.12 -9.39 13.38
N ARG A 48 14.54 -8.16 13.71
CA ARG A 48 15.25 -7.84 14.96
C ARG A 48 14.38 -8.01 16.20
N VAL A 49 13.07 -7.79 16.06
CA VAL A 49 12.10 -7.84 17.16
C VAL A 49 10.86 -8.59 16.68
N ARG A 50 10.43 -9.60 17.44
CA ARG A 50 9.21 -10.35 17.12
C ARG A 50 8.00 -9.42 17.16
N PRO A 51 7.00 -9.58 16.27
CA PRO A 51 5.85 -8.68 16.21
C PRO A 51 5.23 -8.39 17.59
N GLU A 52 4.99 -9.41 18.41
CA GLU A 52 4.39 -9.29 19.73
C GLU A 52 5.21 -8.45 20.74
N GLU A 53 6.52 -8.33 20.54
CA GLU A 53 7.47 -7.59 21.39
C GLU A 53 7.71 -6.15 20.91
N ARG A 54 7.10 -5.76 19.79
CA ARG A 54 7.26 -4.41 19.23
C ARG A 54 6.63 -3.35 20.13
N GLU A 55 7.30 -2.20 20.20
CA GLU A 55 6.98 -1.08 21.11
C GLU A 55 5.59 -0.49 20.84
N TYR A 56 5.21 -0.39 19.56
CA TYR A 56 3.95 0.22 19.15
C TYR A 56 3.00 -0.82 18.54
N ASP A 57 1.71 -0.62 18.75
CA ASP A 57 0.68 -1.40 18.05
C ASP A 57 0.57 -0.98 16.59
N VAL A 58 0.60 0.34 16.35
CA VAL A 58 0.29 0.91 15.05
C VAL A 58 1.32 1.96 14.63
N ALA A 59 1.86 1.83 13.42
CA ALA A 59 2.60 2.86 12.74
C ALA A 59 1.76 3.51 11.63
N PHE A 60 1.97 4.80 11.41
CA PHE A 60 1.47 5.54 10.25
C PHE A 60 2.62 6.35 9.64
N VAL A 61 2.60 6.53 8.32
CA VAL A 61 3.50 7.45 7.64
C VAL A 61 2.73 8.28 6.63
N GLY A 62 2.93 9.59 6.66
CA GLY A 62 2.38 10.52 5.69
C GLY A 62 1.91 11.81 6.33
N PHE A 63 1.46 12.75 5.50
CA PHE A 63 0.97 14.02 6.00
C PHE A 63 -0.26 13.82 6.92
N GLN A 64 -0.18 14.32 8.15
CA GLN A 64 -1.29 14.33 9.09
C GLN A 64 -2.43 15.21 8.54
N HIS A 65 -3.60 14.60 8.38
CA HIS A 65 -4.81 15.27 7.89
C HIS A 65 -5.97 14.88 8.81
N TRP A 66 -6.95 15.77 9.00
CA TRP A 66 -8.03 15.57 9.97
C TRP A 66 -8.76 14.23 9.79
N VAL A 67 -8.96 13.78 8.54
CA VAL A 67 -9.57 12.46 8.24
C VAL A 67 -8.72 11.31 8.78
N ARG A 68 -7.40 11.36 8.59
CA ARG A 68 -6.46 10.35 9.10
C ARG A 68 -6.39 10.36 10.61
N SER A 69 -6.46 11.55 11.22
CA SER A 69 -6.49 11.71 12.67
C SER A 69 -7.73 11.07 13.31
N ILE A 70 -8.85 10.91 12.59
CA ILE A 70 -10.03 10.19 13.12
C ILE A 70 -9.67 8.73 13.43
N SER A 71 -8.99 8.03 12.51
CA SER A 71 -8.59 6.63 12.72
C SER A 71 -7.59 6.52 13.87
N LEU A 72 -6.60 7.42 13.91
CA LEU A 72 -5.56 7.44 14.94
C LEU A 72 -6.14 7.71 16.34
N ASN A 73 -6.99 8.73 16.46
CA ASN A 73 -7.62 9.08 17.74
C ASN A 73 -8.55 7.97 18.25
N HIS A 74 -9.24 7.26 17.35
CA HIS A 74 -10.05 6.10 17.75
C HIS A 74 -9.20 4.96 18.31
N LEU A 75 -8.06 4.63 17.68
CA LEU A 75 -7.15 3.61 18.18
C LEU A 75 -6.56 4.00 19.54
N ILE A 76 -6.14 5.26 19.69
CA ILE A 76 -5.64 5.81 20.97
C ILE A 76 -6.72 5.74 22.05
N ALA A 77 -7.96 6.12 21.73
CA ALA A 77 -9.09 6.06 22.66
C ALA A 77 -9.43 4.64 23.12
N GLN A 78 -9.04 3.62 22.35
CA GLN A 78 -9.17 2.20 22.70
C GLN A 78 -7.93 1.64 23.44
N GLY A 79 -6.93 2.48 23.72
CA GLY A 79 -5.73 2.10 24.47
C GLY A 79 -4.57 1.56 23.64
N TYR A 80 -4.65 1.63 22.30
CA TYR A 80 -3.54 1.22 21.43
C TYR A 80 -2.44 2.27 21.37
N THR A 81 -1.20 1.80 21.34
CA THR A 81 -0.01 2.65 21.20
C THR A 81 0.29 2.94 19.72
N PHE A 82 0.73 4.16 19.44
CA PHE A 82 0.87 4.67 18.09
C PHE A 82 2.21 5.39 17.88
N VAL A 83 2.79 5.21 16.69
CA VAL A 83 3.95 5.97 16.22
C VAL A 83 3.70 6.66 14.87
N ASP A 84 3.92 7.98 14.85
CA ASP A 84 4.02 8.74 13.60
C ASP A 84 5.43 8.60 13.03
N ALA A 85 5.55 7.88 11.93
CA ALA A 85 6.80 7.64 11.22
C ALA A 85 7.08 8.67 10.13
N THR A 86 6.51 9.88 10.21
CA THR A 86 6.82 11.00 9.31
C THR A 86 8.20 11.59 9.66
N ALA A 87 9.25 10.88 9.27
CA ALA A 87 10.66 11.23 9.48
C ALA A 87 11.48 11.02 8.19
N ASP A 88 12.79 11.29 8.27
CA ASP A 88 13.71 10.93 7.18
C ASP A 88 13.65 9.43 6.88
N PRO A 89 14.04 8.97 5.67
CA PRO A 89 13.83 7.59 5.26
C PRO A 89 14.39 6.54 6.22
N SER A 90 15.56 6.78 6.82
CA SER A 90 16.19 5.82 7.72
C SER A 90 15.40 5.69 9.02
N LYS A 91 15.06 6.83 9.63
CA LYS A 91 14.32 6.86 10.88
C LYS A 91 12.89 6.40 10.70
N ARG A 92 12.23 6.79 9.61
CA ARG A 92 10.91 6.29 9.21
C ARG A 92 10.90 4.78 9.19
N ASP A 93 11.91 4.15 8.60
CA ASP A 93 11.94 2.71 8.45
C ASP A 93 12.07 2.01 9.82
N GLU A 94 12.89 2.56 10.72
CA GLU A 94 12.99 2.08 12.11
C GLU A 94 11.68 2.22 12.88
N LEU A 95 11.02 3.37 12.79
CA LEU A 95 9.75 3.65 13.48
C LEU A 95 8.63 2.74 12.97
N ILE A 96 8.59 2.45 11.66
CA ILE A 96 7.62 1.50 11.11
C ILE A 96 7.93 0.07 11.57
N ALA A 97 9.22 -0.30 11.64
CA ALA A 97 9.64 -1.62 12.09
C ALA A 97 9.41 -1.85 13.61
N SER A 98 9.36 -0.77 14.41
CA SER A 98 9.03 -0.85 15.84
C SER A 98 7.53 -0.98 16.12
N ALA A 99 6.68 -1.05 15.09
CA ALA A 99 5.24 -1.25 15.23
C ALA A 99 4.75 -2.62 14.74
N ARG A 100 3.69 -3.15 15.34
CA ARG A 100 3.05 -4.43 14.97
C ARG A 100 2.40 -4.37 13.60
N VAL A 101 1.71 -3.27 13.30
CA VAL A 101 0.97 -3.05 12.05
C VAL A 101 1.31 -1.68 11.47
N LEU A 102 1.48 -1.59 10.15
CA LEU A 102 1.50 -0.33 9.42
C LEU A 102 0.12 -0.06 8.83
N ILE A 103 -0.46 1.11 9.11
CA ILE A 103 -1.74 1.52 8.52
C ILE A 103 -1.55 2.47 7.33
N ASN A 104 -2.41 2.33 6.31
CA ASN A 104 -2.46 3.21 5.14
C ASN A 104 -3.87 3.84 5.01
N PRO A 105 -4.19 4.85 5.84
CA PRO A 105 -5.42 5.62 5.71
C PRO A 105 -5.34 6.63 4.57
N HIS A 106 -6.41 6.75 3.80
CA HIS A 106 -6.52 7.75 2.75
C HIS A 106 -6.69 9.15 3.35
N ARG A 107 -6.26 10.16 2.60
CA ARG A 107 -6.36 11.56 3.05
C ARG A 107 -7.82 12.06 3.02
N GLY A 108 -8.64 11.48 2.15
CA GLY A 108 -10.03 11.86 1.92
C GLY A 108 -10.65 10.97 0.83
N HIS A 109 -11.94 11.18 0.55
CA HIS A 109 -12.71 10.38 -0.40
C HIS A 109 -12.27 10.48 -1.86
N ASP A 110 -11.31 11.37 -2.18
CA ASP A 110 -10.77 11.65 -3.51
C ASP A 110 -9.33 11.14 -3.71
N ASN A 111 -8.69 10.65 -2.64
CA ASN A 111 -7.30 10.16 -2.64
C ASN A 111 -7.28 8.63 -2.46
N PHE A 112 -7.59 7.88 -3.52
CA PHE A 112 -7.71 6.41 -3.45
C PHE A 112 -7.09 5.68 -4.67
N VAL A 113 -6.32 6.38 -5.51
CA VAL A 113 -5.72 5.81 -6.72
C VAL A 113 -4.29 5.36 -6.40
N PHE A 114 -4.07 4.03 -6.40
CA PHE A 114 -2.80 3.36 -6.13
C PHE A 114 -2.15 3.57 -4.76
N GLU A 115 -2.91 3.91 -3.73
CA GLU A 115 -2.34 4.21 -2.41
C GLU A 115 -1.68 3.00 -1.75
N SER A 116 -2.10 1.78 -2.11
CA SER A 116 -1.48 0.53 -1.66
C SER A 116 -0.07 0.32 -2.23
N LEU A 117 0.25 0.84 -3.42
CA LEU A 117 1.59 0.72 -4.03
C LEU A 117 2.68 1.39 -3.18
N ARG A 118 2.32 2.42 -2.40
CA ARG A 118 3.26 3.09 -1.47
C ARG A 118 3.74 2.16 -0.35
N CYS A 119 2.98 1.12 -0.07
CA CYS A 119 3.26 0.13 0.96
C CYS A 119 3.95 -1.12 0.43
N ASP A 120 4.11 -1.28 -0.89
CA ASP A 120 4.62 -2.52 -1.50
C ASP A 120 5.95 -2.98 -0.92
N ARG A 121 6.88 -2.05 -0.65
CA ARG A 121 8.18 -2.39 -0.04
C ARG A 121 8.03 -3.01 1.36
N TRP A 122 7.03 -2.57 2.13
CA TRP A 122 6.74 -3.08 3.46
C TRP A 122 6.04 -4.43 3.39
N ILE A 123 5.11 -4.56 2.44
CA ILE A 123 4.41 -5.81 2.15
C ILE A 123 5.43 -6.87 1.70
N ALA A 124 6.30 -6.55 0.74
CA ALA A 124 7.36 -7.43 0.24
C ALA A 124 8.42 -7.79 1.30
N ALA A 125 8.63 -6.91 2.28
CA ALA A 125 9.49 -7.19 3.43
C ALA A 125 8.83 -8.11 4.48
N GLY A 126 7.52 -8.38 4.35
CA GLY A 126 6.74 -9.24 5.23
C GLY A 126 6.11 -8.50 6.43
N HIS A 127 5.98 -7.17 6.37
CA HIS A 127 5.26 -6.42 7.39
C HIS A 127 3.74 -6.55 7.20
N ILE A 128 2.99 -6.46 8.29
CA ILE A 128 1.53 -6.47 8.26
C ILE A 128 1.06 -5.06 7.92
N VAL A 129 0.49 -4.90 6.73
CA VAL A 129 -0.10 -3.65 6.26
C VAL A 129 -1.62 -3.76 6.29
N VAL A 130 -2.29 -2.76 6.87
CA VAL A 130 -3.74 -2.60 6.82
C VAL A 130 -4.06 -1.31 6.06
N SER A 131 -4.73 -1.43 4.91
CA SER A 131 -5.05 -0.31 4.03
C SER A 131 -6.56 -0.10 3.92
N GLU A 132 -6.98 1.13 3.68
CA GLU A 132 -8.29 1.40 3.08
C GLU A 132 -8.32 0.90 1.62
N PRO A 133 -9.49 0.53 1.08
CA PRO A 133 -9.62 0.04 -0.29
C PRO A 133 -9.30 1.14 -1.31
N SER A 134 -8.38 0.84 -2.22
CA SER A 134 -7.98 1.70 -3.34
C SER A 134 -8.56 1.21 -4.67
N TRP A 135 -8.85 2.13 -5.60
CA TRP A 135 -9.39 1.75 -6.93
C TRP A 135 -8.43 0.88 -7.75
N GLY A 136 -7.12 1.04 -7.56
CA GLY A 136 -6.10 0.26 -8.26
C GLY A 136 -5.64 -1.00 -7.53
N ASP A 137 -6.29 -1.39 -6.42
CA ASP A 137 -5.90 -2.58 -5.65
C ASP A 137 -5.95 -3.86 -6.48
N ASP A 138 -6.82 -3.91 -7.49
CA ASP A 138 -6.94 -5.03 -8.41
C ASP A 138 -5.74 -5.20 -9.35
N THR A 139 -5.02 -4.11 -9.62
CA THR A 139 -3.79 -4.08 -10.43
C THR A 139 -2.50 -4.21 -9.61
N ASN A 140 -2.59 -4.23 -8.28
CA ASN A 140 -1.41 -4.37 -7.43
C ASN A 140 -0.88 -5.83 -7.47
N ASP A 141 0.38 -6.00 -7.88
CA ASP A 141 1.09 -7.29 -7.91
C ASP A 141 1.09 -8.03 -6.55
N LEU A 142 0.99 -7.30 -5.44
CA LEU A 142 0.96 -7.83 -4.08
C LEU A 142 -0.46 -7.91 -3.49
N ARG A 143 -1.51 -7.80 -4.31
CA ARG A 143 -2.89 -7.93 -3.86
C ARG A 143 -3.11 -9.25 -3.11
N GLY A 144 -3.72 -9.14 -1.93
CA GLY A 144 -3.97 -10.26 -1.03
C GLY A 144 -2.82 -10.58 -0.07
N ALA A 145 -1.65 -9.96 -0.24
CA ALA A 145 -0.54 -10.02 0.72
C ALA A 145 -0.59 -8.89 1.77
N TYR A 146 -1.69 -8.12 1.81
CA TYR A 146 -2.02 -7.13 2.83
C TYR A 146 -3.51 -7.20 3.16
N VAL A 147 -3.92 -6.56 4.26
CA VAL A 147 -5.33 -6.53 4.68
C VAL A 147 -5.98 -5.23 4.20
N THR A 148 -7.12 -5.35 3.52
CA THR A 148 -7.94 -4.20 3.12
C THR A 148 -9.17 -4.09 4.03
N SER A 149 -9.49 -2.89 4.50
CA SER A 149 -10.76 -2.66 5.19
C SER A 149 -11.94 -2.82 4.22
N PRO A 150 -13.12 -3.28 4.69
CA PRO A 150 -14.28 -3.43 3.80
C PRO A 150 -14.76 -2.14 3.13
N GLU A 151 -14.59 -1.01 3.81
CA GLU A 151 -15.05 0.31 3.35
C GLU A 151 -13.92 1.34 3.47
N PRO A 152 -13.89 2.38 2.61
CA PRO A 152 -12.94 3.49 2.69
C PRO A 152 -13.38 4.50 3.76
N THR A 153 -13.47 4.04 5.02
CA THR A 153 -13.86 4.88 6.15
C THR A 153 -12.92 4.65 7.35
N PRO A 154 -12.67 5.71 8.15
CA PRO A 154 -11.88 5.59 9.37
C PRO A 154 -12.36 4.49 10.31
N HIS A 155 -13.68 4.35 10.48
CA HIS A 155 -14.28 3.33 11.35
C HIS A 155 -14.00 1.91 10.84
N SER A 156 -14.15 1.68 9.53
CA SER A 156 -13.87 0.38 8.91
C SER A 156 -12.39 0.01 9.01
N LEU A 157 -11.50 0.99 8.83
CA LEU A 157 -10.07 0.80 9.02
C LEU A 157 -9.74 0.42 10.47
N VAL A 158 -10.24 1.18 11.45
CA VAL A 158 -10.00 0.92 12.88
C VAL A 158 -10.48 -0.47 13.27
N ALA A 159 -11.71 -0.85 12.90
CA ALA A 159 -12.24 -2.19 13.20
C ALA A 159 -11.37 -3.30 12.58
N THR A 160 -10.84 -3.06 11.38
CA THR A 160 -9.93 -3.99 10.71
C THR A 160 -8.60 -4.12 11.45
N VAL A 161 -8.01 -3.00 11.89
CA VAL A 161 -6.77 -2.97 12.68
C VAL A 161 -6.95 -3.72 13.99
N VAL A 162 -8.03 -3.47 14.74
CA VAL A 162 -8.35 -4.16 15.99
C VAL A 162 -8.43 -5.67 15.79
N ARG A 163 -9.13 -6.12 14.74
CA ARG A 163 -9.22 -7.54 14.39
C ARG A 163 -7.86 -8.14 14.08
N VAL A 164 -7.02 -7.43 13.32
CA VAL A 164 -5.66 -7.88 12.98
C VAL A 164 -4.78 -7.98 14.23
N LEU A 165 -4.81 -6.99 15.12
CA LEU A 165 -4.05 -7.01 16.38
C LEU A 165 -4.52 -8.14 17.31
N SER A 166 -5.80 -8.50 17.28
CA SER A 166 -6.37 -9.60 18.07
C SER A 166 -5.97 -11.00 17.56
N ASP A 167 -5.63 -11.13 16.27
CA ASP A 167 -5.14 -12.36 15.62
C ASP A 167 -3.86 -12.05 14.82
N LEU A 168 -2.84 -11.53 15.51
CA LEU A 168 -1.63 -11.04 14.87
C LEU A 168 -0.85 -12.19 14.18
N GLU A 169 -0.67 -13.30 14.89
CA GLU A 169 0.07 -14.45 14.38
C GLU A 169 -0.67 -15.13 13.22
N GLY A 170 -1.97 -15.37 13.36
CA GLY A 170 -2.79 -15.95 12.29
C GLY A 170 -2.84 -15.05 11.07
N THR A 171 -2.95 -13.73 11.25
CA THR A 171 -2.87 -12.78 10.14
C THR A 171 -1.51 -12.83 9.46
N ARG A 172 -0.41 -12.79 10.23
CA ARG A 172 0.95 -12.87 9.69
C ARG A 172 1.16 -14.14 8.86
N ALA A 173 0.72 -15.30 9.36
CA ALA A 173 0.84 -16.57 8.65
C ALA A 173 0.09 -16.55 7.31
N ARG A 174 -1.15 -16.05 7.30
CA ARG A 174 -1.96 -15.92 6.07
C ARG A 174 -1.31 -14.99 5.05
N LEU A 175 -0.85 -13.81 5.49
CA LEU A 175 -0.22 -12.84 4.59
C LEU A 175 1.13 -13.35 4.06
N SER A 176 1.92 -14.05 4.88
CA SER A 176 3.19 -14.64 4.45
C SER A 176 3.00 -15.72 3.38
N ALA A 177 1.95 -16.55 3.50
CA ALA A 177 1.61 -17.54 2.50
C ALA A 177 1.19 -16.88 1.18
N ALA A 178 0.28 -15.90 1.25
CA ALA A 178 -0.16 -15.14 0.09
C ALA A 178 0.99 -14.38 -0.59
N LEU A 179 1.89 -13.78 0.19
CA LEU A 179 3.06 -13.09 -0.34
C LEU A 179 3.98 -14.03 -1.10
N SER A 180 4.24 -15.22 -0.56
CA SER A 180 5.11 -16.21 -1.20
C SER A 180 4.56 -16.62 -2.57
N GLU A 181 3.27 -16.94 -2.64
CA GLU A 181 2.57 -17.28 -3.88
C GLU A 181 2.60 -16.12 -4.90
N ARG A 182 2.34 -14.88 -4.45
CA ARG A 182 2.38 -13.70 -5.31
C ARG A 182 3.77 -13.42 -5.87
N LEU A 183 4.81 -13.49 -5.04
CA LEU A 183 6.18 -13.24 -5.48
C LEU A 183 6.65 -14.24 -6.52
N GLU A 184 6.26 -15.52 -6.41
CA GLU A 184 6.54 -16.53 -7.44
C GLU A 184 5.82 -16.21 -8.76
N SER A 185 4.52 -15.90 -8.68
CA SER A 185 3.70 -15.55 -9.85
C SER A 185 4.22 -14.29 -10.57
N VAL A 186 4.58 -13.25 -9.81
CA VAL A 186 5.12 -11.99 -10.35
C VAL A 186 6.48 -12.22 -11.01
N ARG A 187 7.37 -13.00 -10.38
CA ARG A 187 8.68 -13.35 -10.98
C ARG A 187 8.51 -14.11 -12.28
N ALA A 188 7.62 -15.09 -12.33
CA ALA A 188 7.34 -15.86 -13.54
C ALA A 188 6.78 -14.98 -14.67
N SER A 189 5.78 -14.14 -14.35
CA SER A 189 5.16 -13.23 -15.31
C SER A 189 6.16 -12.21 -15.87
N ARG A 190 7.02 -11.64 -15.03
CA ARG A 190 8.06 -10.70 -15.45
C ARG A 190 9.17 -11.37 -16.25
N GLY A 191 9.57 -12.59 -15.88
CA GLY A 191 10.54 -13.39 -16.64
C GLY A 191 10.03 -13.69 -18.05
N ALA A 192 8.76 -14.07 -18.19
CA ALA A 192 8.12 -14.29 -19.47
C ALA A 192 8.01 -13.02 -20.31
N ALA A 193 7.60 -11.90 -19.70
CA ALA A 193 7.51 -10.61 -20.39
C ALA A 193 8.88 -10.12 -20.89
N LEU A 194 9.94 -10.27 -20.08
CA LEU A 194 11.30 -9.94 -20.49
C LEU A 194 11.79 -10.83 -21.64
N ALA A 195 11.54 -12.14 -21.55
CA ALA A 195 11.93 -13.08 -22.61
C ALA A 195 11.20 -12.78 -23.92
N SER A 196 9.91 -12.42 -23.87
CA SER A 196 9.15 -11.98 -25.04
C SER A 196 9.73 -10.70 -25.63
N TRP A 197 10.03 -9.70 -24.80
CA TRP A 197 10.61 -8.44 -25.26
C TRP A 197 11.97 -8.63 -25.92
N LEU A 198 12.83 -9.48 -25.35
CA LEU A 198 14.14 -9.82 -25.94
C LEU A 198 14.05 -10.67 -27.20
N ALA A 199 12.92 -11.35 -27.45
CA ALA A 199 12.71 -12.15 -28.65
C ALA A 199 12.09 -11.34 -29.81
N ASP A 200 11.54 -10.17 -29.51
CA ASP A 200 10.96 -9.23 -30.48
C ASP A 200 12.01 -8.22 -31.03
N ASP A 201 13.25 -8.25 -30.52
CA ASP A 201 14.44 -7.50 -30.98
C ASP A 201 15.39 -8.39 -31.83
#